data_AF-A0A372F863-F1
#
_entry.id   AF-A0A372F863-F1
#
_cell.length_a   1.000
_cell.length_b   1.000
_cell.length_c   1.000
_cell.angle_alpha   90.00
_cell.angle_beta   90.00
_cell.angle_gamma   90.00
#
_symmetry.space_group_name_H-M   'P 1'
#
loop_
_entity.id
_entity.type
_entity.pdbx_description
1 polymer ?
#
loop_
_entity_poly.entity_id
_entity_poly.type
_entity_poly.pdbx_seq_one_letter_code
_entity_poly.pdbx_strand_id
1 'polypeptide(L)' 'MESRRYEAQTKQQLSQRYQVSMPTFNKWLNRIPKLKLMKFQKVLTPKEVETIYKYLGESPE' A
#
# COMPACT_ATOMS: atom_id res chain seq x y z
N MET A 1 12.54 4.96 -17.99
CA MET A 1 12.28 4.74 -16.56
C MET A 1 11.25 5.76 -16.14
N GLU A 2 9.97 5.40 -16.21
CA GLU A 2 8.90 6.31 -15.80
C GLU A 2 8.95 6.47 -14.29
N SER A 3 9.22 7.70 -13.86
CA SER A 3 9.10 8.12 -12.47
C SER A 3 7.61 8.10 -12.11
N ARG A 4 7.04 6.93 -11.82
CA ARG A 4 5.72 6.79 -11.21
C ARG A 4 5.79 7.52 -9.87
N ARG A 5 5.36 8.80 -9.87
CA ARG A 5 5.15 9.58 -8.65
C ARG A 5 3.96 8.94 -7.95
N TYR A 6 4.23 7.98 -7.08
CA TYR A 6 3.17 7.38 -6.25
C TYR A 6 2.46 8.48 -5.49
N GLU A 7 1.15 8.59 -5.68
CA GLU A 7 0.36 9.57 -4.94
C GLU A 7 0.03 9.05 -3.54
N ALA A 8 -0.28 9.96 -2.62
CA ALA A 8 -0.81 9.57 -1.33
C ALA A 8 -2.15 8.86 -1.53
N GLN A 9 -2.29 7.63 -1.00
CA GLN A 9 -3.51 6.84 -1.16
C GLN A 9 -3.99 6.33 0.19
N THR A 10 -5.28 6.08 0.32
CA THR A 10 -5.81 5.46 1.54
C THR A 10 -5.62 3.95 1.50
N LYS A 11 -5.57 3.32 2.68
CA LYS A 11 -5.58 1.85 2.80
C LYS A 11 -6.78 1.22 2.08
N GLN A 12 -7.92 1.92 2.09
CA GLN A 12 -9.13 1.48 1.40
C GLN A 12 -8.93 1.46 -0.12
N GLN A 13 -8.39 2.52 -0.71
CA GLN A 13 -8.10 2.58 -2.15
C GLN A 13 -7.15 1.47 -2.58
N LEU A 14 -6.06 1.26 -1.81
CA LEU A 14 -5.15 0.15 -2.12
C LEU A 14 -5.84 -1.20 -1.96
N SER A 15 -6.59 -1.44 -0.88
CA SER A 15 -7.30 -2.72 -0.71
C SER A 15 -8.26 -3.03 -1.86
N GLN A 16 -8.92 -2.01 -2.40
CA GLN A 16 -9.79 -2.14 -3.57
C GLN A 16 -8.99 -2.45 -4.85
N ARG A 17 -7.85 -1.79 -5.08
CA ARG A 17 -6.94 -2.08 -6.21
C ARG A 17 -6.41 -3.51 -6.19
N TYR A 18 -6.01 -4.00 -5.01
CA TYR A 18 -5.56 -5.38 -4.84
C TYR A 18 -6.73 -6.38 -4.76
N GLN A 19 -7.99 -5.92 -4.89
CA GLN A 19 -9.21 -6.73 -4.77
C GLN A 19 -9.27 -7.60 -3.51
N VAL A 20 -8.76 -7.07 -2.39
CA VAL A 20 -8.75 -7.76 -1.09
C VAL A 20 -9.53 -6.97 -0.05
N SER A 21 -10.12 -7.67 0.92
CA SER A 21 -10.75 -7.01 2.06
C SER A 21 -9.73 -6.23 2.90
N MET A 22 -10.15 -5.11 3.50
CA MET A 22 -9.32 -4.30 4.40
C MET A 22 -8.57 -5.11 5.50
N PRO A 23 -9.15 -6.12 6.19
CA PRO A 23 -8.39 -6.93 7.15
C PRO A 23 -7.28 -7.76 6.50
N THR A 24 -7.51 -8.30 5.30
CA THR A 24 -6.49 -9.02 4.52
C THR A 24 -5.38 -8.08 4.11
N PHE A 25 -5.73 -6.90 3.60
CA PHE A 25 -4.76 -5.87 3.24
C PHE A 25 -3.92 -5.45 4.45
N ASN A 26 -4.53 -5.24 5.62
CA ASN A 26 -3.79 -4.95 6.85
C ASN A 26 -2.82 -6.07 7.23
N LYS A 27 -3.18 -7.35 7.06
CA LYS A 27 -2.26 -8.47 7.27
C LYS A 27 -1.07 -8.43 6.30
N TRP A 28 -1.30 -8.04 5.05
CA TRP A 28 -0.23 -7.87 4.06
C TRP A 28 0.71 -6.74 4.43
N LEU A 29 0.18 -5.59 4.85
CA LEU A 29 0.99 -4.45 5.29
C LEU A 29 1.91 -4.81 6.47
N ASN A 30 1.43 -5.64 7.41
CA ASN A 30 2.23 -6.13 8.53
C ASN A 30 3.37 -7.10 8.11
N ARG A 31 3.29 -7.70 6.91
CA ARG A 31 4.34 -8.57 6.38
C ARG A 31 5.44 -7.81 5.65
N ILE A 32 5.21 -6.54 5.29
CA ILE A 32 6.18 -5.74 4.54
C ILE A 32 7.31 -5.30 5.49
N PRO A 33 8.54 -5.83 5.35
CA PRO A 33 9.66 -5.39 6.17
C PRO A 33 9.97 -3.93 5.84
N LYS A 34 10.25 -3.12 6.88
CA LYS A 34 10.52 -1.67 6.81
C LYS A 34 9.30 -0.76 6.62
N LEU A 35 8.09 -1.28 6.49
CA LEU A 35 6.87 -0.47 6.50
C LEU A 35 6.40 -0.24 7.95
N LYS A 36 6.68 0.93 8.51
CA LYS A 36 6.23 1.32 9.85
C LYS A 36 4.97 2.19 9.76
N LEU A 37 3.81 1.54 9.68
CA LEU A 37 2.53 2.26 9.71
C LEU A 37 2.10 2.54 11.15
N MET A 38 1.61 3.75 11.42
CA MET A 38 0.91 3.99 12.67
C MET A 38 -0.41 3.21 12.69
N LYS A 39 -0.80 2.68 13.86
CA LYS A 39 -1.99 1.82 14.05
C LYS A 39 -3.28 2.48 13.54
N PHE A 40 -3.37 3.80 13.61
CA PHE A 40 -4.53 4.60 13.19
C PHE A 40 -4.34 5.34 11.85
N GLN A 41 -3.25 5.09 11.15
CA GLN A 41 -2.97 5.75 9.88
C GLN A 41 -3.92 5.26 8.79
N LYS A 42 -4.77 6.16 8.29
CA LYS A 42 -5.72 5.90 7.20
C LYS A 42 -5.11 6.20 5.82
N VAL A 43 -4.27 7.23 5.75
CA VAL A 43 -3.62 7.73 4.52
C VAL A 43 -2.16 7.27 4.52
N LEU A 44 -1.75 6.68 3.41
CA LEU A 44 -0.39 6.25 3.14
C LEU A 44 0.29 7.32 2.30
N THR A 45 1.50 7.69 2.69
CA THR A 45 2.35 8.63 1.96
C THR A 45 2.82 8.02 0.64
N PRO A 46 3.20 8.84 -0.35
CA PRO A 46 3.84 8.41 -1.59
C PRO A 46 4.90 7.32 -1.42
N LYS A 47 5.76 7.48 -0.40
CA LYS A 47 6.88 6.58 -0.12
C LYS A 47 6.42 5.24 0.46
N GLU A 48 5.38 5.25 1.28
CA GLU A 48 4.76 4.02 1.79
C GLU A 48 4.04 3.27 0.68
N VAL A 49 3.29 3.99 -0.15
CA VAL A 49 2.61 3.44 -1.33
C VAL A 49 3.63 2.80 -2.29
N GLU A 50 4.73 3.48 -2.58
CA GLU A 50 5.84 2.92 -3.36
C GLU A 50 6.37 1.62 -2.75
N THR A 51 6.61 1.61 -1.43
CA THR A 51 7.14 0.42 -0.74
C THR A 51 6.17 -0.75 -0.83
N ILE A 52 4.87 -0.47 -0.71
CA ILE A 52 3.81 -1.46 -0.82
C ILE A 52 3.78 -2.06 -2.23
N TYR A 53 3.80 -1.22 -3.27
CA TYR A 53 3.83 -1.70 -4.66
C TYR A 53 5.12 -2.46 -4.98
N LYS A 54 6.28 -2.03 -4.48
CA LYS A 54 7.54 -2.76 -4.64
C LYS A 54 7.53 -4.15 -3.99
N TYR A 55 6.84 -4.30 -2.85
CA TYR A 55 6.83 -5.56 -2.10
C TYR A 55 5.72 -6.53 -2.55
N LEU A 56 4.51 -6.01 -2.77
CA LEU A 56 3.35 -6.82 -3.16
C LEU A 56 3.25 -7.01 -4.69
N GLY A 57 4.02 -6.24 -5.45
CA GLY A 57 3.87 -6.10 -6.90
C GLY A 57 2.90 -4.96 -7.24
N GLU A 58 3.10 -4.34 -8.41
CA GLU A 58 2.08 -3.44 -8.94
C GLU A 58 0.83 -4.27 -9.26
N SER A 59 -0.30 -3.92 -8.64
CA SER A 59 -1.57 -4.58 -8.96
C SER A 59 -1.79 -4.49 -10.48
N PRO A 60 -2.08 -5.61 -11.17
CA PRO A 60 -2.49 -5.53 -12.56
C PRO A 60 -3.77 -4.70 -12.61
N GLU A 61 -3.77 -3.66 -13.46
CA GLU A 61 -4.96 -2.87 -13.76
C GLU A 61 -6.15 -3.74 -14.20
#